data_AF-A0AAV5E1B2-F1
#
_entry.id   AF-A0AAV5E1B2-F1
#
_cell.length_a   1.000
_cell.length_b   1.000
_cell.length_c   1.000
_cell.angle_alpha   90.00
_cell.angle_beta   90.00
_cell.angle_gamma   90.00
#
_symmetry.space_group_name_H-M   'P 1'
#
loop_
_entity.id
_entity.type
_entity.pdbx_description
1 polymer ?
#
loop_
_entity_poly.entity_id
_entity_poly.type
_entity_poly.pdbx_seq_one_letter_code
_entity_poly.pdbx_strand_id
1 'polypeptide(L)'
;MEEPGRDKGSKVAADIEDPNPGNRDTTTVSTKSARGYPLALWIAILGLIMLVGMYIFSLSLQQNGMIFGLMQTNMIEKEREKPCHNPRISDTEIPYVHYPTPNTYDRKECACTAVRFFAILSMQRSGSGWFETLLNSHENISSNGEIFSVKVRRSNVSTITKTLDKLYNLDWYSSAAKNECTAAVGLKWMLNQADVLARYKPTIDKKLLISELKRSDKLAADSLTNFKNIRHIVLYYEDVVRNHTKLIDVLDFLNLPKTKLSSRHVKIHTKRLCDHIENWADVNSTLKGTPYQSFLNG
;
A
#
# COMPACT_ATOMS: atom_id res chain seq x y z
N MET A 1 49.98 9.08 -76.63
CA MET A 1 50.78 7.92 -76.22
C MET A 1 49.79 6.88 -75.73
N GLU A 2 49.72 5.77 -76.47
CA GLU A 2 48.88 4.58 -76.29
C GLU A 2 47.33 4.70 -76.43
N GLU A 3 46.87 4.23 -77.59
CA GLU A 3 45.54 3.69 -77.91
C GLU A 3 45.44 2.19 -77.51
N PRO A 4 44.35 1.42 -77.83
CA PRO A 4 42.94 1.60 -77.50
C PRO A 4 42.25 0.25 -77.12
N GLY A 5 40.95 0.29 -76.76
CA GLY A 5 40.12 -0.92 -76.57
C GLY A 5 38.65 -0.68 -76.94
N ARG A 6 38.35 -0.88 -78.23
CA ARG A 6 37.07 -1.23 -78.94
C ARG A 6 35.90 -1.70 -78.02
N ASP A 7 34.64 -1.27 -78.17
CA ASP A 7 33.73 -1.53 -79.30
C ASP A 7 32.47 -0.61 -79.21
N LYS A 8 32.19 0.16 -80.26
CA LYS A 8 31.04 0.07 -81.21
C LYS A 8 29.62 0.27 -80.67
N GLY A 9 28.94 1.23 -81.29
CA GLY A 9 27.47 1.32 -81.32
C GLY A 9 26.97 2.75 -81.32
N SER A 10 26.86 3.34 -82.51
CA SER A 10 26.55 4.75 -82.76
C SER A 10 25.14 5.17 -82.31
N LYS A 11 25.08 6.44 -81.85
CA LYS A 11 23.92 7.33 -81.71
C LYS A 11 23.11 7.40 -83.02
N VAL A 12 21.83 7.78 -83.02
CA VAL A 12 21.27 9.16 -83.02
C VAL A 12 19.73 9.01 -82.88
N ALA A 13 19.07 9.65 -81.88
CA ALA A 13 18.23 10.86 -81.93
C ALA A 13 17.08 10.82 -82.96
N ALA A 14 15.86 11.34 -82.80
CA ALA A 14 15.05 12.00 -81.77
C ALA A 14 13.60 12.06 -82.34
N ASP A 15 12.66 12.60 -81.55
CA ASP A 15 11.30 13.10 -81.91
C ASP A 15 10.18 12.05 -82.12
N ILE A 16 9.19 11.97 -81.20
CA ILE A 16 7.98 12.80 -81.02
C ILE A 16 6.94 12.58 -82.14
N GLU A 17 5.90 11.78 -81.86
CA GLU A 17 4.45 12.13 -81.95
C GLU A 17 3.55 10.89 -81.74
N ASP A 18 2.58 11.00 -80.83
CA ASP A 18 1.34 10.20 -80.77
C ASP A 18 0.48 10.46 -82.03
N PRO A 19 -0.40 9.54 -82.53
CA PRO A 19 -1.55 9.08 -81.74
C PRO A 19 -2.12 7.65 -82.04
N ASN A 20 -2.94 7.20 -81.09
CA ASN A 20 -3.98 6.13 -81.11
C ASN A 20 -4.95 6.19 -82.33
N PRO A 21 -5.94 5.29 -82.58
CA PRO A 21 -6.29 3.92 -82.10
C PRO A 21 -6.58 2.88 -83.23
N GLY A 22 -6.74 1.58 -82.90
CA GLY A 22 -7.40 0.65 -83.85
C GLY A 22 -7.34 -0.87 -83.60
N ASN A 23 -8.26 -1.37 -82.78
CA ASN A 23 -9.13 -2.56 -82.88
C ASN A 23 -8.74 -3.89 -83.63
N ARG A 24 -9.15 -5.02 -83.00
CA ARG A 24 -9.50 -6.40 -83.49
C ARG A 24 -8.39 -7.45 -83.62
N ASP A 25 -8.37 -8.43 -82.71
CA ASP A 25 -8.93 -9.83 -82.79
C ASP A 25 -7.84 -10.79 -83.32
N THR A 26 -7.55 -11.99 -82.78
CA THR A 26 -8.39 -13.20 -82.64
C THR A 26 -7.63 -14.28 -81.81
N THR A 27 -8.33 -14.95 -80.86
CA THR A 27 -8.38 -16.43 -80.58
C THR A 27 -7.08 -17.28 -80.47
N THR A 28 -6.85 -18.29 -79.59
CA THR A 28 -7.68 -19.17 -78.72
C THR A 28 -6.80 -20.23 -78.01
N VAL A 29 -7.28 -20.72 -76.85
CA VAL A 29 -7.17 -22.11 -76.26
C VAL A 29 -5.83 -22.53 -75.59
N SER A 30 -5.69 -22.62 -74.26
CA SER A 30 -6.34 -23.43 -73.18
C SER A 30 -5.81 -24.86 -73.00
N THR A 31 -5.22 -25.15 -71.83
CA THR A 31 -5.29 -26.46 -71.15
C THR A 31 -5.02 -26.28 -69.64
N LYS A 32 -5.91 -26.85 -68.80
CA LYS A 32 -5.97 -26.75 -67.34
C LYS A 32 -5.10 -27.78 -66.62
N SER A 33 -4.69 -27.47 -65.38
CA SER A 33 -4.89 -28.37 -64.21
C SER A 33 -4.84 -27.57 -62.90
N ALA A 34 -5.94 -27.60 -62.15
CA ALA A 34 -6.13 -26.89 -60.88
C ALA A 34 -5.81 -27.81 -59.70
N ARG A 35 -4.88 -27.39 -58.83
CA ARG A 35 -4.60 -28.05 -57.54
C ARG A 35 -5.39 -27.32 -56.44
N GLY A 36 -6.54 -27.86 -56.07
CA GLY A 36 -7.44 -27.32 -55.05
C GLY A 36 -6.96 -27.52 -53.61
N TYR A 37 -5.83 -26.92 -53.25
CA TYR A 37 -5.31 -26.86 -51.88
C TYR A 37 -4.94 -25.45 -51.33
N PRO A 38 -5.20 -24.30 -52.01
CA PRO A 38 -4.77 -23.00 -51.48
C PRO A 38 -5.83 -22.28 -50.63
N LEU A 39 -7.06 -22.78 -50.46
CA LEU A 39 -8.08 -22.05 -49.67
C LEU A 39 -8.32 -22.67 -48.29
N ALA A 40 -8.48 -23.99 -48.22
CA ALA A 40 -8.72 -24.67 -46.95
C ALA A 40 -7.54 -24.52 -45.96
N LEU A 41 -6.31 -24.56 -46.47
CA LEU A 41 -5.10 -24.34 -45.66
C LEU A 41 -5.06 -22.93 -45.07
N TRP A 42 -5.44 -21.92 -45.86
CA TRP A 42 -5.47 -20.54 -45.38
C TRP A 42 -6.56 -20.31 -44.35
N ILE A 43 -7.73 -20.93 -44.51
CA ILE A 43 -8.80 -20.90 -43.50
C ILE A 43 -8.33 -21.55 -42.20
N ALA A 44 -7.62 -22.68 -42.27
CA ALA A 44 -7.06 -23.33 -41.08
C ALA A 44 -6.01 -22.48 -40.37
N ILE A 45 -5.12 -21.81 -41.12
CA ILE A 45 -4.11 -20.89 -40.56
C ILE A 45 -4.79 -19.68 -39.88
N LEU A 46 -5.80 -19.09 -40.51
CA LEU A 46 -6.56 -17.98 -39.93
C LEU A 46 -7.28 -18.39 -38.64
N GLY A 47 -7.84 -19.61 -38.61
CA GLY A 47 -8.44 -20.18 -37.40
C GLY A 47 -7.44 -20.34 -36.26
N LEU A 48 -6.22 -20.81 -36.56
CA LEU A 48 -5.16 -20.97 -35.56
C LEU A 48 -4.69 -19.60 -35.02
N ILE A 49 -4.54 -18.60 -35.88
CA ILE A 49 -4.17 -17.23 -35.48
C ILE A 49 -5.23 -16.63 -34.55
N MET A 50 -6.52 -16.83 -34.85
CA MET A 50 -7.61 -16.37 -33.99
C MET A 50 -7.60 -17.05 -32.62
N LEU A 51 -7.36 -18.36 -32.56
CA LEU A 51 -7.27 -19.11 -31.29
C LEU A 51 -6.07 -18.65 -30.44
N VAL A 52 -4.91 -18.48 -31.05
CA VAL A 52 -3.70 -17.98 -30.36
C VAL A 52 -3.91 -16.53 -29.92
N GLY A 53 -4.51 -15.69 -30.75
CA GLY A 53 -4.86 -14.31 -30.41
C GLY A 53 -5.82 -14.24 -29.22
N MET A 54 -6.86 -15.08 -29.19
CA MET A 54 -7.78 -15.18 -28.06
C MET A 54 -7.10 -15.68 -26.78
N TYR A 55 -6.15 -16.63 -26.88
CA TYR A 55 -5.39 -17.14 -25.74
C TYR A 55 -4.40 -16.11 -25.19
N ILE A 56 -3.70 -15.36 -26.05
CA ILE A 56 -2.82 -14.27 -25.62
C ILE A 56 -3.65 -13.14 -25.00
N PHE A 57 -4.84 -12.85 -25.54
CA PHE A 57 -5.76 -11.86 -24.99
C PHE A 57 -6.38 -12.29 -23.65
N SER A 58 -6.66 -13.58 -23.46
CA SER A 58 -7.14 -14.09 -22.16
C SER A 58 -6.03 -14.07 -21.11
N LEU A 59 -4.80 -14.40 -21.50
CA LEU A 59 -3.62 -14.28 -20.63
C LEU A 59 -3.30 -12.82 -20.29
N SER A 60 -3.45 -11.88 -21.23
CA SER A 60 -3.26 -10.46 -20.94
C SER A 60 -4.34 -9.90 -20.01
N LEU A 61 -5.59 -10.35 -20.13
CA LEU A 61 -6.67 -10.07 -19.17
C LEU A 61 -6.36 -10.64 -17.78
N GLN A 62 -5.77 -11.83 -17.70
CA GLN A 62 -5.48 -12.52 -16.44
C GLN A 62 -4.20 -11.99 -15.75
N GLN A 63 -3.21 -11.50 -16.51
CA GLN A 63 -1.92 -11.05 -15.97
C GLN A 63 -1.81 -9.54 -15.76
N ASN A 64 -2.50 -8.67 -16.52
CA ASN A 64 -2.30 -7.23 -16.39
C ASN A 64 -3.54 -6.36 -16.69
N GLY A 65 -4.02 -5.66 -15.66
CA GLY A 65 -4.28 -4.23 -15.80
C GLY A 65 -5.71 -3.77 -16.07
N MET A 66 -6.61 -4.54 -16.69
CA MET A 66 -7.99 -4.03 -16.91
C MET A 66 -8.90 -4.14 -15.69
N ILE A 67 -8.74 -5.16 -14.84
CA ILE A 67 -9.47 -5.21 -13.56
C ILE A 67 -8.95 -4.11 -12.61
N PHE A 68 -7.64 -3.86 -12.60
CA PHE A 68 -7.05 -2.77 -11.83
C PHE A 68 -7.50 -1.41 -12.38
N GLY A 69 -7.53 -1.23 -13.71
CA GLY A 69 -8.02 -0.03 -14.37
C GLY A 69 -9.51 0.22 -14.12
N LEU A 70 -10.36 -0.81 -14.19
CA LEU A 70 -11.80 -0.71 -13.89
C LEU A 70 -12.07 -0.47 -12.39
N MET A 71 -11.30 -1.11 -11.50
CA MET A 71 -11.35 -0.79 -10.07
C MET A 71 -10.86 0.63 -9.80
N GLN A 72 -9.83 1.11 -10.50
CA GLN A 72 -9.31 2.46 -10.36
C GLN A 72 -10.31 3.50 -10.90
N THR A 73 -10.98 3.25 -12.02
CA THR A 73 -12.04 4.15 -12.54
C THR A 73 -13.28 4.14 -11.67
N ASN A 74 -13.70 2.99 -11.13
CA ASN A 74 -14.82 2.93 -10.19
C ASN A 74 -14.51 3.62 -8.85
N MET A 75 -13.23 3.62 -8.42
CA MET A 75 -12.80 4.43 -7.26
C MET A 75 -12.76 5.93 -7.60
N ILE A 76 -12.34 6.32 -8.80
CA ILE A 76 -12.32 7.72 -9.26
C ILE A 76 -13.74 8.28 -9.52
N GLU A 77 -14.66 7.44 -10.01
CA GLU A 77 -16.04 7.86 -10.31
C GLU A 77 -16.88 7.96 -9.02
N LYS A 78 -16.61 7.12 -8.02
CA LYS A 78 -17.20 7.25 -6.68
C LYS A 78 -16.67 8.48 -5.92
N GLU A 79 -15.48 9.01 -6.26
CA GLU A 79 -15.01 10.31 -5.75
C GLU A 79 -15.74 11.52 -6.37
N ARG A 80 -16.47 11.35 -7.47
CA ARG A 80 -17.10 12.47 -8.20
C ARG A 80 -18.53 12.80 -7.79
N GLU A 81 -19.15 12.04 -6.88
CA GLU A 81 -20.39 12.46 -6.22
C GLU A 81 -20.06 13.44 -5.07
N LYS A 82 -19.43 14.59 -5.36
CA LYS A 82 -18.92 15.55 -4.37
C LYS A 82 -19.82 15.68 -3.10
N PRO A 83 -19.48 15.06 -1.97
CA PRO A 83 -19.94 15.51 -0.69
C PRO A 83 -18.79 16.36 -0.13
N CYS A 84 -19.03 17.67 -0.05
CA CYS A 84 -18.20 18.64 0.69
C CYS A 84 -16.92 19.10 -0.02
N HIS A 85 -16.97 20.30 -0.62
CA HIS A 85 -15.83 20.97 -1.22
C HIS A 85 -15.12 21.82 -0.14
N ASN A 86 -13.97 21.37 0.35
CA ASN A 86 -13.14 22.16 1.27
C ASN A 86 -11.92 22.74 0.52
N PRO A 87 -11.94 24.03 0.13
CA PRO A 87 -10.85 24.65 -0.63
C PRO A 87 -9.54 24.81 0.17
N ARG A 88 -9.51 24.42 1.45
CA ARG A 88 -8.30 24.46 2.30
C ARG A 88 -7.46 23.19 2.22
N ILE A 89 -7.93 22.13 1.57
CA ILE A 89 -7.18 20.87 1.45
C ILE A 89 -6.28 20.98 0.22
N SER A 90 -4.96 20.87 0.41
CA SER A 90 -4.00 20.84 -0.69
C SER A 90 -4.11 19.54 -1.48
N ASP A 91 -3.74 19.57 -2.76
CA ASP A 91 -3.78 18.39 -3.63
C ASP A 91 -2.95 17.21 -3.08
N THR A 92 -1.87 17.51 -2.35
CA THR A 92 -1.01 16.53 -1.67
C THR A 92 -1.68 15.79 -0.51
N GLU A 93 -2.75 16.35 0.06
CA GLU A 93 -3.45 15.80 1.23
C GLU A 93 -4.71 15.02 0.85
N ILE A 94 -5.21 15.18 -0.38
CA ILE A 94 -6.39 14.49 -0.91
C ILE A 94 -6.34 12.97 -0.70
N PRO A 95 -5.22 12.26 -0.97
CA PRO A 95 -5.18 10.79 -0.83
C PRO A 95 -5.34 10.28 0.61
N TYR A 96 -5.19 11.15 1.61
CA TYR A 96 -5.26 10.79 3.03
C TYR A 96 -6.57 11.22 3.69
N VAL A 97 -7.46 11.86 2.93
CA VAL A 97 -8.74 12.38 3.42
C VAL A 97 -9.88 11.51 2.91
N HIS A 98 -10.71 11.05 3.85
CA HIS A 98 -11.84 10.18 3.55
C HIS A 98 -13.13 10.76 4.10
N TYR A 99 -14.25 10.47 3.42
CA TYR A 99 -15.59 10.82 3.86
C TYR A 99 -16.40 9.53 4.07
N PRO A 100 -16.16 8.80 5.18
CA PRO A 100 -16.83 7.54 5.44
C PRO A 100 -18.34 7.72 5.61
N THR A 101 -19.08 6.74 5.12
CA THR A 101 -20.54 6.63 5.20
C THR A 101 -20.91 5.41 6.04
N PRO A 102 -21.18 5.58 7.35
CA PRO A 102 -21.54 4.49 8.24
C PRO A 102 -22.87 3.87 7.80
N ASN A 103 -23.02 2.56 7.97
CA ASN A 103 -24.27 1.86 7.70
C ASN A 103 -25.23 1.91 8.89
N THR A 104 -24.69 2.14 10.09
CA THR A 104 -25.44 2.06 11.36
C THR A 104 -26.07 3.38 11.81
N TYR A 105 -25.60 4.52 11.28
CA TYR A 105 -26.13 5.85 11.59
C TYR A 105 -25.77 6.86 10.50
N ASP A 106 -26.52 7.97 10.44
CA ASP A 106 -26.17 9.13 9.62
C ASP A 106 -25.24 10.08 10.40
N ARG A 107 -24.16 10.52 9.75
CA ARG A 107 -23.19 11.47 10.30
C ARG A 107 -23.77 12.88 10.42
N LYS A 108 -24.91 13.20 9.78
CA LYS A 108 -25.60 14.50 9.88
C LYS A 108 -24.64 15.69 9.69
N GLU A 109 -24.50 16.56 10.69
CA GLU A 109 -23.59 17.72 10.66
C GLU A 109 -22.13 17.33 10.43
N CYS A 110 -21.73 16.13 10.83
CA CYS A 110 -20.39 15.60 10.63
C CYS A 110 -20.14 15.00 9.24
N ALA A 111 -21.15 14.93 8.35
CA ALA A 111 -21.00 14.33 7.02
C ALA A 111 -19.86 14.99 6.21
N CYS A 112 -19.68 16.30 6.38
CA CYS A 112 -18.61 17.07 5.74
C CYS A 112 -17.29 17.15 6.50
N THR A 113 -17.17 16.41 7.60
CA THR A 113 -15.89 16.32 8.30
C THR A 113 -15.02 15.26 7.63
N ALA A 114 -13.93 15.72 7.02
CA ALA A 114 -12.85 14.87 6.52
C ALA A 114 -12.27 13.99 7.65
N VAL A 115 -12.08 12.71 7.35
CA VAL A 115 -11.54 11.72 8.29
C VAL A 115 -10.23 11.17 7.76
N ARG A 116 -9.19 11.21 8.59
CA ARG A 116 -7.89 10.58 8.30
C ARG A 116 -7.80 9.21 8.92
N PHE A 117 -7.35 8.25 8.12
CA PHE A 117 -7.10 6.90 8.58
C PHE A 117 -5.66 6.76 9.06
N PHE A 118 -5.47 6.09 10.20
CA PHE A 118 -4.14 5.80 10.70
C PHE A 118 -4.04 4.41 11.32
N ALA A 119 -2.83 3.87 11.37
CA ALA A 119 -2.52 2.65 12.09
C ALA A 119 -1.29 2.86 12.97
N ILE A 120 -1.36 2.40 14.22
CA ILE A 120 -0.23 2.37 15.14
C ILE A 120 0.37 0.97 15.07
N LEU A 121 1.50 0.85 14.39
CA LEU A 121 2.29 -0.38 14.35
C LEU A 121 3.25 -0.37 15.53
N SER A 122 3.17 -1.38 16.40
CA SER A 122 3.99 -1.42 17.60
C SER A 122 4.44 -2.83 17.95
N MET A 123 5.50 -2.91 18.75
CA MET A 123 5.87 -4.15 19.43
C MET A 123 5.21 -4.23 20.80
N GLN A 124 5.15 -5.44 21.35
CA GLN A 124 4.64 -5.69 22.70
C GLN A 124 5.43 -4.89 23.76
N ARG A 125 4.73 -4.32 24.75
CA ARG A 125 5.30 -3.51 25.86
C ARG A 125 6.03 -2.23 25.43
N SER A 126 5.79 -1.71 24.23
CA SER A 126 6.34 -0.43 23.74
C SER A 126 5.67 0.83 24.33
N GLY A 127 4.75 0.70 25.28
CA GLY A 127 3.94 1.84 25.76
C GLY A 127 2.81 2.25 24.80
N SER A 128 2.56 1.49 23.73
CA SER A 128 1.54 1.80 22.72
C SER A 128 0.11 1.87 23.25
N GLY A 129 -0.23 1.16 24.34
CA GLY A 129 -1.52 1.32 25.03
C GLY A 129 -1.66 2.67 25.75
N TRP A 130 -0.59 3.16 26.39
CA TRP A 130 -0.58 4.50 26.97
C TRP A 130 -0.72 5.56 25.86
N PHE A 131 0.02 5.41 24.77
CA PHE A 131 -0.05 6.32 23.62
C PHE A 131 -1.43 6.34 22.95
N GLU A 132 -2.06 5.17 22.77
CA GLU A 132 -3.46 5.08 22.29
C GLU A 132 -4.42 5.89 23.16
N THR A 133 -4.30 5.77 24.49
CA THR A 133 -5.18 6.54 25.39
C THR A 133 -4.89 8.02 25.40
N LEU A 134 -3.64 8.41 25.15
CA LEU A 134 -3.25 9.79 24.99
C LEU A 134 -3.89 10.40 23.74
N LEU A 135 -3.87 9.68 22.61
CA LEU A 135 -4.56 10.09 21.38
C LEU A 135 -6.08 10.19 21.59
N ASN A 136 -6.68 9.21 22.28
CA ASN A 136 -8.12 9.19 22.54
C ASN A 136 -8.62 10.29 23.48
N SER A 137 -7.71 11.01 24.16
CA SER A 137 -8.07 12.22 24.91
C SER A 137 -8.42 13.41 24.01
N HIS A 138 -8.03 13.35 22.74
CA HIS A 138 -8.47 14.31 21.73
C HIS A 138 -9.92 14.00 21.31
N GLU A 139 -10.75 15.03 21.23
CA GLU A 139 -12.17 14.90 20.92
C GLU A 139 -12.42 14.32 19.51
N ASN A 140 -11.66 14.76 18.51
CA ASN A 140 -11.79 14.28 17.13
C ASN A 140 -11.02 12.99 16.79
N ILE A 141 -10.36 12.32 17.75
CA ILE A 141 -9.63 11.07 17.50
C ILE A 141 -10.36 9.85 18.05
N SER A 142 -10.43 8.80 17.24
CA SER A 142 -10.89 7.46 17.63
C SER A 142 -9.84 6.39 17.29
N SER A 143 -9.05 5.98 18.29
CA SER A 143 -8.05 4.92 18.19
C SER A 143 -8.54 3.66 18.89
N ASN A 144 -8.36 2.50 18.25
CA ASN A 144 -8.91 1.23 18.73
C ASN A 144 -7.85 0.12 18.72
N GLY A 145 -7.36 -0.28 19.90
CA GLY A 145 -6.17 -1.13 20.02
C GLY A 145 -6.35 -2.59 20.33
N GLU A 146 -7.59 -3.07 20.50
CA GLU A 146 -7.90 -4.47 20.77
C GLU A 146 -8.76 -5.12 19.68
N ILE A 147 -8.82 -4.50 18.51
CA ILE A 147 -9.63 -4.99 17.39
C ILE A 147 -9.19 -6.40 16.95
N PHE A 148 -7.89 -6.68 16.94
CA PHE A 148 -7.37 -7.96 16.47
C PHE A 148 -6.86 -8.89 17.58
N SER A 149 -7.18 -8.59 18.84
CA SER A 149 -6.90 -9.48 19.97
C SER A 149 -7.70 -10.78 19.88
N VAL A 150 -8.89 -10.74 19.28
CA VAL A 150 -9.72 -11.93 19.06
C VAL A 150 -9.21 -12.71 17.85
N LYS A 151 -8.78 -13.97 18.09
CA LYS A 151 -8.17 -14.85 17.08
C LYS A 151 -9.02 -14.99 15.81
N VAL A 152 -10.35 -15.07 15.94
CA VAL A 152 -11.27 -15.18 14.80
C VAL A 152 -11.12 -14.00 13.84
N ARG A 153 -10.95 -12.77 14.36
CA ARG A 153 -10.86 -11.53 13.55
C ARG A 153 -9.59 -11.46 12.68
N ARG A 154 -8.57 -12.26 13.00
CA ARG A 154 -7.30 -12.38 12.25
C ARG A 154 -7.08 -13.76 11.62
N SER A 155 -8.14 -14.57 11.54
CA SER A 155 -8.04 -15.95 11.05
C SER A 155 -7.73 -16.02 9.55
N ASN A 156 -8.24 -15.08 8.77
CA ASN A 156 -7.97 -14.98 7.33
C ASN A 156 -8.12 -13.53 6.84
N VAL A 157 -7.62 -13.28 5.62
CA VAL A 157 -7.64 -11.95 4.99
C VAL A 157 -9.06 -11.40 4.86
N SER A 158 -10.03 -12.21 4.44
CA SER A 158 -11.43 -11.77 4.29
C SER A 158 -12.01 -11.24 5.60
N THR A 159 -11.73 -11.89 6.72
CA THR A 159 -12.20 -11.48 8.04
C THR A 159 -11.49 -10.22 8.51
N ILE A 160 -10.19 -10.09 8.22
CA ILE A 160 -9.42 -8.89 8.50
C ILE A 160 -10.01 -7.70 7.72
N THR A 161 -10.18 -7.83 6.41
CA THR A 161 -10.76 -6.79 5.55
C THR A 161 -12.16 -6.39 6.03
N LYS A 162 -13.06 -7.35 6.30
CA LYS A 162 -14.39 -7.07 6.86
C LYS A 162 -14.34 -6.29 8.18
N THR A 163 -13.32 -6.54 9.01
CA THR A 163 -13.15 -5.84 10.28
C THR A 163 -12.63 -4.42 10.05
N LEU A 164 -11.67 -4.25 9.13
CA LEU A 164 -11.14 -2.95 8.73
C LEU A 164 -12.21 -2.09 8.06
N ASP A 165 -13.05 -2.66 7.20
CA ASP A 165 -14.16 -1.96 6.54
C ASP A 165 -15.13 -1.39 7.58
N LYS A 166 -15.49 -2.19 8.59
CA LYS A 166 -16.32 -1.70 9.71
C LYS A 166 -15.66 -0.56 10.47
N LEU A 167 -14.36 -0.66 10.72
CA LEU A 167 -13.61 0.37 11.44
C LEU A 167 -13.56 1.69 10.65
N TYR A 168 -13.12 1.63 9.40
CA TYR A 168 -12.87 2.81 8.59
C TYR A 168 -14.14 3.44 8.03
N ASN A 169 -15.26 2.69 7.97
CA ASN A 169 -16.59 3.26 7.76
C ASN A 169 -17.23 3.87 9.03
N LEU A 170 -16.50 3.93 10.14
CA LEU A 170 -16.98 4.41 11.45
C LEU A 170 -18.18 3.62 12.02
N ASP A 171 -18.37 2.37 11.60
CA ASP A 171 -19.37 1.43 12.12
C ASP A 171 -18.85 0.62 13.33
N TRP A 172 -17.64 0.94 13.82
CA TRP A 172 -17.07 0.27 14.98
C TRP A 172 -17.63 0.84 16.28
N TYR A 173 -18.35 0.00 17.03
CA TYR A 173 -18.90 0.36 18.33
C TYR A 173 -17.77 0.58 19.34
N SER A 174 -17.45 1.84 19.60
CA SER A 174 -16.59 2.25 20.71
C SER A 174 -17.47 2.66 21.88
N SER A 175 -17.15 2.19 23.08
CA SER A 175 -17.88 2.53 24.31
C SER A 175 -17.78 4.02 24.68
N ALA A 176 -16.94 4.79 23.98
CA ALA A 176 -16.82 6.23 24.16
C ALA A 176 -17.78 6.96 23.21
N ALA A 177 -18.90 7.46 23.74
CA ALA A 177 -19.67 8.49 23.06
C ALA A 177 -18.74 9.69 22.81
N LYS A 178 -18.57 10.08 21.54
CA LYS A 178 -17.81 11.27 21.16
C LYS A 178 -18.80 12.42 21.01
N ASN A 179 -18.49 13.53 21.67
CA ASN A 179 -19.32 14.74 21.63
C ASN A 179 -19.06 15.57 20.36
N GLU A 180 -18.00 15.23 19.61
CA GLU A 180 -17.52 15.99 18.45
C GLU A 180 -17.34 15.08 17.24
N CYS A 181 -17.32 15.68 16.05
CA CYS A 181 -17.09 14.96 14.81
C CYS A 181 -15.71 14.29 14.80
N THR A 182 -15.67 13.00 14.46
CA THR A 182 -14.41 12.27 14.30
C THR A 182 -13.68 12.78 13.05
N ALA A 183 -12.43 13.20 13.22
CA ALA A 183 -11.56 13.67 12.14
C ALA A 183 -10.35 12.76 11.92
N ALA A 184 -10.04 11.86 12.86
CA ALA A 184 -9.07 10.79 12.66
C ALA A 184 -9.56 9.49 13.31
N VAL A 185 -9.52 8.39 12.55
CA VAL A 185 -9.86 7.05 13.05
C VAL A 185 -8.73 6.08 12.74
N GLY A 186 -8.44 5.19 13.68
CA GLY A 186 -7.37 4.24 13.50
C GLY A 186 -7.41 3.06 14.44
N LEU A 187 -6.46 2.17 14.22
CA LEU A 187 -6.25 0.99 15.04
C LEU A 187 -4.81 0.87 15.50
N LYS A 188 -4.61 0.14 16.60
CA LYS A 188 -3.28 -0.31 17.01
C LYS A 188 -3.10 -1.78 16.64
N TRP A 189 -2.03 -2.07 15.93
CA TRP A 189 -1.62 -3.40 15.53
C TRP A 189 -0.28 -3.75 16.20
N MET A 190 -0.23 -4.92 16.84
CA MET A 190 0.96 -5.43 17.49
C MET A 190 1.64 -6.46 16.58
N LEU A 191 2.88 -6.17 16.17
CA LEU A 191 3.64 -7.01 15.22
C LEU A 191 4.03 -8.37 15.83
N ASN A 192 4.24 -8.40 17.14
CA ASN A 192 4.44 -9.61 17.92
C ASN A 192 3.38 -9.69 19.01
N GLN A 193 2.67 -10.81 19.10
CA GLN A 193 1.88 -11.12 20.28
C GLN A 193 2.72 -12.00 21.19
N ALA A 194 2.99 -11.54 22.40
CA ALA A 194 3.60 -12.39 23.42
C ALA A 194 2.49 -13.17 24.14
N ASP A 195 2.60 -14.50 24.14
CA ASP A 195 1.84 -15.33 25.07
C ASP A 195 2.47 -15.17 26.47
N VAL A 196 1.75 -14.44 27.33
CA VAL A 196 1.88 -14.44 28.80
C VAL A 196 3.24 -14.00 29.35
N LEU A 197 3.35 -12.73 29.75
CA LEU A 197 4.36 -12.27 30.72
C LEU A 197 3.70 -12.13 32.10
N ALA A 198 3.45 -13.26 32.76
CA ALA A 198 2.77 -13.33 34.05
C ALA A 198 3.69 -13.13 35.28
N ARG A 199 4.99 -12.85 35.10
CA ARG A 199 5.94 -12.78 36.22
C ARG A 199 6.39 -11.35 36.49
N TYR A 200 6.32 -10.94 37.76
CA TYR A 200 6.73 -9.62 38.25
C TYR A 200 8.25 -9.37 38.11
N LYS A 201 9.08 -10.43 38.15
CA LYS A 201 10.54 -10.37 38.00
C LYS A 201 11.07 -11.55 37.16
N PRO A 202 11.15 -11.44 35.83
CA PRO A 202 11.62 -12.54 34.99
C PRO A 202 13.14 -12.73 35.07
N THR A 203 13.57 -13.99 34.94
CA THR A 203 14.94 -14.35 34.53
C THR A 203 15.00 -14.32 33.00
N ILE A 204 15.96 -13.57 32.44
CA ILE A 204 16.14 -13.41 30.99
C ILE A 204 17.15 -14.45 30.48
N ASP A 205 16.82 -15.14 29.40
CA ASP A 205 17.77 -16.03 28.72
C ASP A 205 18.84 -15.22 27.96
N LYS A 206 20.04 -15.15 28.54
CA LYS A 206 21.17 -14.43 27.96
C LYS A 206 21.67 -15.01 26.62
N LYS A 207 21.45 -16.32 26.38
CA LYS A 207 21.88 -16.96 25.12
C LYS A 207 21.04 -16.46 23.95
N LEU A 208 19.76 -16.19 24.19
CA LEU A 208 18.80 -15.73 23.18
C LEU A 208 18.66 -14.21 23.15
N LEU A 209 19.11 -13.49 24.18
CA LEU A 209 18.90 -12.05 24.33
C LEU A 209 19.34 -11.25 23.10
N ILE A 210 20.59 -11.41 22.64
CA ILE A 210 21.10 -10.66 21.48
C ILE A 210 20.37 -11.04 20.20
N SER A 211 20.04 -12.32 19.99
CA SER A 211 19.28 -12.75 18.82
C SER A 211 17.85 -12.20 18.82
N GLU A 212 17.20 -12.13 19.98
CA GLU A 212 15.84 -11.57 20.12
C GLU A 212 15.82 -10.06 19.91
N LEU A 213 16.84 -9.34 20.39
CA LEU A 213 17.00 -7.91 20.12
C LEU A 213 17.23 -7.65 18.62
N LYS A 214 18.13 -8.41 17.99
CA LYS A 214 18.34 -8.35 16.52
C LYS A 214 17.07 -8.68 15.73
N ARG A 215 16.30 -9.66 16.18
CA ARG A 215 15.01 -10.03 15.57
C ARG A 215 14.01 -8.86 15.66
N SER A 216 14.00 -8.17 16.79
CA SER A 216 13.16 -6.99 17.00
C SER A 216 13.58 -5.83 16.08
N ASP A 217 14.87 -5.51 16.01
CA ASP A 217 15.38 -4.48 15.10
C ASP A 217 15.06 -4.79 13.64
N LYS A 218 15.26 -6.06 13.23
CA LYS A 218 14.93 -6.51 11.88
C LYS A 218 13.44 -6.33 11.59
N LEU A 219 12.57 -6.71 12.52
CA LEU A 219 11.13 -6.53 12.37
C LEU A 219 10.74 -5.05 12.21
N ALA A 220 11.40 -4.14 12.94
CA ALA A 220 11.21 -2.70 12.77
C ALA A 220 11.69 -2.22 11.39
N ALA A 221 12.89 -2.62 10.97
CA ALA A 221 13.47 -2.24 9.68
C ALA A 221 12.66 -2.77 8.48
N ASP A 222 12.23 -4.03 8.55
CA ASP A 222 11.37 -4.66 7.55
C ASP A 222 10.02 -3.92 7.46
N SER A 223 9.46 -3.50 8.60
CA SER A 223 8.23 -2.70 8.64
C SER A 223 8.41 -1.35 7.93
N LEU A 224 9.50 -0.62 8.21
CA LEU A 224 9.79 0.65 7.53
C LEU A 224 10.00 0.47 6.02
N THR A 225 10.63 -0.64 5.63
CA THR A 225 10.84 -0.97 4.22
C THR A 225 9.52 -1.26 3.50
N ASN A 226 8.65 -2.06 4.12
CA ASN A 226 7.33 -2.40 3.57
C ASN A 226 6.41 -1.18 3.46
N PHE A 227 6.54 -0.22 4.39
CA PHE A 227 5.71 1.00 4.44
C PHE A 227 6.41 2.26 3.91
N LYS A 228 7.51 2.12 3.16
CA LYS A 228 8.29 3.26 2.64
C LYS A 228 7.47 4.25 1.79
N ASN A 229 6.45 3.76 1.09
CA ASN A 229 5.58 4.56 0.21
C ASN A 229 4.32 5.05 0.94
N ILE A 230 4.16 4.72 2.22
CA ILE A 230 3.06 5.18 3.05
C ILE A 230 3.58 6.26 3.98
N ARG A 231 2.82 7.36 4.12
CA ARG A 231 3.14 8.43 5.06
C ARG A 231 3.20 7.84 6.48
N HIS A 232 4.36 7.91 7.13
CA HIS A 232 4.56 7.36 8.47
C HIS A 232 5.49 8.27 9.31
N ILE A 233 5.39 8.13 10.63
CA ILE A 233 6.25 8.77 11.62
C ILE A 233 6.72 7.70 12.61
N VAL A 234 8.00 7.74 12.99
CA VAL A 234 8.58 6.84 13.99
C VAL A 234 8.61 7.53 15.35
N LEU A 235 8.08 6.85 16.37
CA LEU A 235 7.99 7.37 17.73
C LEU A 235 8.65 6.39 18.70
N TYR A 236 9.53 6.92 19.55
CA TYR A 236 10.06 6.21 20.70
C TYR A 236 9.33 6.68 21.95
N TYR A 237 8.98 5.75 22.84
CA TYR A 237 8.23 6.04 24.06
C TYR A 237 8.93 7.09 24.92
N GLU A 238 10.25 6.95 25.03
CA GLU A 238 11.15 7.77 25.81
C GLU A 238 11.14 9.22 25.29
N ASP A 239 11.11 9.40 23.97
CA ASP A 239 11.05 10.71 23.34
C ASP A 239 9.70 11.38 23.57
N VAL A 240 8.60 10.62 23.45
CA VAL A 240 7.24 11.13 23.65
C VAL A 240 7.00 11.53 25.11
N VAL A 241 7.58 10.80 26.06
CA VAL A 241 7.46 11.08 27.50
C VAL A 241 8.36 12.24 27.93
N ARG A 242 9.60 12.31 27.44
CA ARG A 242 10.55 13.36 27.81
C ARG A 242 10.29 14.68 27.07
N ASN A 243 9.88 14.58 25.80
CA ASN A 243 9.69 15.73 24.92
C ASN A 243 8.26 15.78 24.37
N HIS A 244 7.44 16.63 24.98
CA HIS A 244 6.05 16.82 24.55
C HIS A 244 5.89 17.43 23.15
N THR A 245 6.95 17.97 22.51
CA THR A 245 6.84 18.46 21.13
C THR A 245 6.54 17.33 20.14
N LYS A 246 6.95 16.08 20.45
CA LYS A 246 6.63 14.92 19.60
C LYS A 246 5.14 14.65 19.48
N LEU A 247 4.34 15.03 20.49
CA LEU A 247 2.89 14.93 20.40
C LEU A 247 2.30 15.97 19.45
N ILE A 248 2.93 17.14 19.35
CA ILE A 248 2.54 18.16 18.37
C ILE A 248 2.84 17.65 16.96
N ASP A 249 4.00 17.02 16.73
CA ASP A 249 4.33 16.40 15.45
C ASP A 249 3.28 15.33 15.04
N VAL A 250 2.74 14.59 16.01
CA VAL A 250 1.68 13.60 15.77
C VAL A 250 0.35 14.25 15.41
N LEU A 251 -0.04 15.33 16.10
CA LEU A 251 -1.25 16.07 15.75
C LEU A 251 -1.13 16.74 14.38
N ASP A 252 0.05 17.26 14.04
CA ASP A 252 0.36 17.80 12.71
C ASP A 252 0.34 16.70 11.64
N PHE A 253 0.89 15.52 11.94
CA PHE A 253 0.82 14.35 11.06
C PHE A 253 -0.62 13.95 10.75
N LEU A 254 -1.50 14.00 11.76
CA LEU A 254 -2.94 13.74 11.61
C LEU A 254 -3.73 14.96 11.16
N ASN A 255 -3.10 16.12 10.94
CA ASN A 255 -3.73 17.39 10.59
C ASN A 255 -4.91 17.76 11.50
N LEU A 256 -4.68 17.70 12.81
CA LEU A 256 -5.66 18.00 13.85
C LEU A 256 -5.30 19.28 14.62
N PRO A 257 -6.27 19.93 15.29
CA PRO A 257 -6.01 21.05 16.18
C PRO A 257 -4.98 20.68 17.26
N LYS A 258 -4.02 21.59 17.48
CA LYS A 258 -3.00 21.41 18.52
C LYS A 258 -3.64 21.60 19.89
N THR A 259 -3.83 20.50 20.60
CA THR A 259 -4.41 20.50 21.94
C THR A 259 -3.51 19.71 22.90
N LYS A 260 -3.64 19.99 24.19
CA LYS A 260 -2.90 19.25 25.21
C LYS A 260 -3.54 17.88 25.41
N LEU A 261 -2.83 16.84 24.98
CA LEU A 261 -3.25 15.46 25.23
C LEU A 261 -2.95 15.06 26.68
N SER A 262 -3.81 14.21 27.24
CA SER A 262 -3.61 13.65 28.58
C SER A 262 -3.98 12.18 28.64
N SER A 263 -3.36 11.43 29.53
CA SER A 263 -3.73 10.03 29.78
C SER A 263 -3.77 9.76 31.27
N ARG A 264 -4.76 8.96 31.69
CA ARG A 264 -4.86 8.44 33.06
C ARG A 264 -4.02 7.17 33.26
N HIS A 265 -3.44 6.62 32.19
CA HIS A 265 -2.56 5.47 32.30
C HIS A 265 -1.28 5.85 33.03
N VAL A 266 -0.99 5.13 34.10
CA VAL A 266 0.24 5.25 34.87
C VAL A 266 1.27 4.22 34.43
N LYS A 267 2.55 4.59 34.49
CA LYS A 267 3.64 3.65 34.27
C LYS A 267 3.59 2.57 35.36
N ILE A 268 3.35 1.33 34.96
CA ILE A 268 3.25 0.18 35.87
C ILE A 268 4.57 -0.18 36.56
N HIS A 269 5.70 0.19 35.95
CA HIS A 269 7.05 -0.11 36.44
C HIS A 269 7.79 1.20 36.77
N THR A 270 7.77 1.60 38.04
CA THR A 270 8.38 2.85 38.53
C THR A 270 9.77 2.66 39.12
N LYS A 271 10.14 1.42 39.48
CA LYS A 271 11.49 1.07 39.97
C LYS A 271 12.53 1.03 38.84
N ARG A 272 13.81 1.00 39.20
CA ARG A 272 14.92 0.93 38.23
C ARG A 272 14.85 -0.38 37.45
N LEU A 273 15.35 -0.38 36.22
CA LEU A 273 15.33 -1.56 35.35
C LEU A 273 15.98 -2.80 36.02
N CYS A 274 17.06 -2.58 36.77
CA CYS A 274 17.76 -3.63 37.54
C CYS A 274 16.88 -4.32 38.59
N ASP A 275 15.86 -3.63 39.12
CA ASP A 275 14.99 -4.18 40.16
C ASP A 275 13.93 -5.14 39.58
N HIS A 276 13.70 -5.06 38.27
CA HIS A 276 12.69 -5.84 37.56
C HIS A 276 13.24 -7.10 36.90
N ILE A 277 14.57 -7.28 36.86
CA ILE A 277 15.22 -8.42 36.21
C ILE A 277 15.93 -9.26 37.28
N GLU A 278 15.63 -10.55 37.33
CA GLU A 278 16.17 -11.43 38.37
C GLU A 278 17.69 -11.62 38.23
N ASN A 279 18.16 -11.87 37.00
CA ASN A 279 19.56 -12.05 36.65
C ASN A 279 20.19 -10.78 36.05
N TRP A 280 19.97 -9.61 36.68
CA TRP A 280 20.44 -8.32 36.14
C TRP A 280 21.94 -8.26 35.84
N ALA A 281 22.79 -8.80 36.71
CA ALA A 281 24.25 -8.78 36.52
C ALA A 281 24.68 -9.50 35.22
N ASP A 282 24.02 -10.61 34.91
CA ASP A 282 24.22 -11.39 33.68
C ASP A 282 23.74 -10.62 32.45
N VAL A 283 22.57 -9.99 32.53
CA VAL A 283 22.02 -9.18 31.43
C VAL A 283 22.90 -7.95 31.17
N ASN A 284 23.30 -7.25 32.22
CA ASN A 284 24.19 -6.09 32.15
C ASN A 284 25.53 -6.46 31.50
N SER A 285 26.16 -7.57 31.93
CA SER A 285 27.43 -8.01 31.32
C SER A 285 27.26 -8.47 29.87
N THR A 286 26.12 -9.07 29.51
CA THR A 286 25.83 -9.51 28.14
C THR A 286 25.59 -8.34 27.17
N LEU A 287 24.94 -7.27 27.63
CA LEU A 287 24.62 -6.11 26.78
C LEU A 287 25.74 -5.05 26.75
N LYS A 288 26.59 -4.99 27.78
CA LYS A 288 27.71 -4.05 27.85
C LYS A 288 28.70 -4.29 26.70
N GLY A 289 29.10 -3.22 26.02
CA GLY A 289 29.97 -3.27 24.85
C GLY A 289 29.26 -3.68 23.55
N THR A 290 27.95 -3.95 23.58
CA THR A 290 27.15 -4.21 22.39
C THR A 290 26.40 -2.94 21.95
N PRO A 291 25.86 -2.89 20.70
CA PRO A 291 24.99 -1.80 20.27
C PRO A 291 23.74 -1.60 21.15
N TYR A 292 23.37 -2.63 21.91
CA TYR A 292 22.20 -2.66 22.80
C TYR A 292 22.49 -2.17 24.22
N GLN A 293 23.71 -1.70 24.50
CA GLN A 293 24.08 -1.17 25.81
C GLN A 293 23.16 -0.02 26.26
N SER A 294 22.63 0.77 25.33
CA SER A 294 21.70 1.87 25.61
C SER A 294 20.45 1.41 26.37
N PHE A 295 19.98 0.16 26.17
CA PHE A 295 18.83 -0.39 26.87
C PHE A 295 19.05 -0.61 28.36
N LEU A 296 20.30 -0.53 28.85
CA LEU A 296 20.61 -0.62 30.27
C LEU A 296 20.27 0.68 31.03
N ASN A 297 20.08 1.80 30.31
CA ASN A 297 19.93 3.14 30.87
C ASN A 297 18.47 3.62 30.93
N GLY A 298 17.50 2.70 30.91
CA GLY A 298 16.06 2.99 30.84
C GLY A 298 15.52 3.90 31.94
#